data_AF-A0A317GUL2-F1
#
_entry.id   AF-A0A317GUL2-F1
#
_cell.length_a   1.000
_cell.length_b   1.000
_cell.length_c   1.000
_cell.angle_alpha   90.00
_cell.angle_beta   90.00
_cell.angle_gamma   90.00
#
_symmetry.space_group_name_H-M   'P 1'
#
loop_
_entity.id
_entity.type
_entity.pdbx_description
1 polymer ?
#
loop_
_entity_poly.entity_id
_entity_poly.type
_entity_poly.pdbx_seq_one_letter_code
_entity_poly.pdbx_strand_id
1 'polypeptide(L)'
;MDMVICEHDVRIQGRFLRIAALSADTYEFLKDPVGAVVELKKSGTRIDLFTFMQKLPETSPLYPYPMEWDNLAVLSISSFEQWWTKQINDKTRNMAPRAAKKGVEIREVSLDEPFIEGVWAIYNECEVRQGKRYPHYGKDLKTVHRITGTFLERSAFIGAYMDDRLIGFAKLHWDETCTQAGLESILSMAQHRDKAPTNALIARAVRYCADRGIPYLVYSRYSDGNKQWDSLMDFKAHNGFKRVDLPRYYVAMTRRGWMAFHLGLHRRILDHIPETIVEKLRVVRSEWYRTKSRLFNPN
;
A
#
# COMPACT_ATOMS: atom_id res chain seq x y z
N MET A 1 8.43 9.58 -16.01
CA MET A 1 9.39 10.70 -15.94
C MET A 1 9.29 11.16 -14.52
N ASP A 2 10.42 11.09 -13.84
CA ASP A 2 10.54 11.35 -12.41
C ASP A 2 11.39 12.61 -12.26
N MET A 3 11.00 13.52 -11.36
CA MET A 3 11.70 14.77 -11.08
C MET A 3 11.68 15.04 -9.57
N VAL A 4 12.62 15.80 -9.05
CA VAL A 4 12.67 16.16 -7.62
C VAL A 4 12.09 17.56 -7.42
N ILE A 5 11.13 17.69 -6.52
CA ILE A 5 10.48 18.97 -6.14
C ILE A 5 10.29 19.00 -4.63
N CYS A 6 10.71 20.09 -3.99
CA CYS A 6 10.70 20.24 -2.54
C CYS A 6 11.18 18.98 -1.79
N GLU A 7 12.34 18.43 -2.18
CA GLU A 7 12.96 17.21 -1.60
C GLU A 7 12.24 15.88 -1.89
N HIS A 8 11.17 15.89 -2.69
CA HIS A 8 10.39 14.69 -3.00
C HIS A 8 10.47 14.32 -4.48
N ASP A 9 10.56 13.02 -4.75
CA ASP A 9 10.39 12.50 -6.10
C ASP A 9 8.92 12.64 -6.54
N VAL A 10 8.69 13.24 -7.69
CA VAL A 10 7.39 13.40 -8.34
C VAL A 10 7.34 12.52 -9.58
N ARG A 11 6.29 11.71 -9.66
CA ARG A 11 6.00 10.83 -10.79
C ARG A 11 4.86 11.41 -11.62
N ILE A 12 5.06 11.44 -12.93
CA ILE A 12 4.04 11.89 -13.89
C ILE A 12 3.49 10.69 -14.66
N GLN A 13 2.16 10.55 -14.64
CA GLN A 13 1.44 9.48 -15.32
C GLN A 13 0.42 10.02 -16.33
N GLY A 14 0.05 9.16 -17.28
CA GLY A 14 -0.96 9.45 -18.30
C GLY A 14 -0.38 10.02 -19.60
N ARG A 15 -1.03 9.66 -20.72
CA ARG A 15 -0.64 10.10 -22.07
C ARG A 15 -1.38 11.37 -22.49
N PHE A 16 -2.70 11.36 -22.34
CA PHE A 16 -3.59 12.44 -22.78
C PHE A 16 -3.80 13.51 -21.70
N LEU A 17 -4.11 13.05 -20.48
CA LEU A 17 -4.15 13.85 -19.26
C LEU A 17 -2.92 13.50 -18.42
N ARG A 18 -2.01 14.46 -18.20
CA ARG A 18 -0.81 14.24 -17.40
C ARG A 18 -1.05 14.61 -15.95
N ILE A 19 -1.06 13.60 -15.08
CA ILE A 19 -1.26 13.77 -13.64
C ILE A 19 0.07 13.55 -12.93
N ALA A 20 0.50 14.55 -12.16
CA ALA A 20 1.67 14.47 -11.28
C ALA A 20 1.22 14.13 -9.86
N ALA A 21 1.97 13.25 -9.19
CA ALA A 21 1.82 12.91 -7.78
C ALA A 21 3.19 12.56 -7.20
N LEU A 22 3.31 12.53 -5.87
CA LEU A 22 4.53 12.01 -5.23
C LEU A 22 4.79 10.55 -5.64
N SER A 23 6.06 10.18 -5.76
CA SER A 23 6.47 8.81 -6.10
C SER A 23 6.08 7.85 -4.98
N ALA A 24 6.28 8.25 -3.73
CA ALA A 24 5.80 7.58 -2.52
C ALA A 24 4.46 8.17 -2.00
N ASP A 25 3.55 8.57 -2.91
CA ASP A 25 2.21 9.05 -2.53
C ASP A 25 1.53 8.10 -1.52
N THR A 26 0.83 8.69 -0.54
CA THR A 26 0.25 8.05 0.67
C THR A 26 1.25 7.65 1.77
N TYR A 27 2.55 7.76 1.49
CA TYR A 27 3.63 7.44 2.43
C TYR A 27 4.52 8.64 2.75
N GLU A 28 4.80 9.48 1.75
CA GLU A 28 5.43 10.80 1.89
C GLU A 28 4.42 11.93 1.67
N PHE A 29 4.68 13.09 2.27
CA PHE A 29 3.77 14.24 2.27
C PHE A 29 4.55 15.55 2.13
N LEU A 30 3.98 16.47 1.37
CA LEU A 30 4.57 17.79 1.16
C LEU A 30 4.51 18.62 2.45
N LYS A 31 5.66 19.16 2.87
CA LYS A 31 5.73 20.17 3.93
C LYS A 31 5.18 21.52 3.46
N ASP A 32 5.47 21.90 2.21
CA ASP A 32 4.96 23.11 1.57
C ASP A 32 4.30 22.80 0.21
N PRO A 33 3.00 22.47 0.19
CA PRO A 33 2.29 22.24 -1.06
C PRO A 33 2.19 23.47 -1.96
N VAL A 34 2.22 24.68 -1.39
CA VAL A 34 2.12 25.93 -2.17
C VAL A 34 3.42 26.15 -2.94
N GLY A 35 4.57 26.02 -2.27
CA GLY A 35 5.89 26.03 -2.88
C GLY A 35 6.05 24.96 -3.96
N ALA A 36 5.64 23.72 -3.67
CA ALA A 36 5.70 22.62 -4.64
C ALA A 36 4.90 22.93 -5.92
N VAL A 37 3.71 23.53 -5.81
CA VAL A 37 2.92 23.97 -6.97
C VAL A 37 3.65 25.04 -7.78
N VAL A 38 4.30 26.00 -7.11
CA VAL A 38 5.07 27.06 -7.78
C VAL A 38 6.26 26.47 -8.53
N GLU A 39 7.01 25.56 -7.92
CA GLU A 39 8.14 24.85 -8.56
C GLU A 39 7.68 24.00 -9.74
N LEU A 40 6.60 23.23 -9.58
CA LEU A 40 6.01 22.43 -10.65
C LEU A 40 5.62 23.29 -11.87
N LYS A 41 5.03 24.46 -11.65
CA LYS A 41 4.68 25.40 -12.73
C LYS A 41 5.91 25.93 -13.45
N LYS A 42 7.03 26.12 -12.75
CA LYS A 42 8.30 26.61 -13.31
C LYS A 42 9.10 25.52 -14.03
N SER A 43 8.85 24.25 -13.75
CA SER A 43 9.63 23.11 -14.28
C SER A 43 9.62 22.98 -15.81
N GLY A 44 8.71 23.65 -16.52
CA GLY A 44 8.52 23.51 -17.97
C GLY A 44 7.98 22.14 -18.41
N THR A 45 7.83 21.20 -17.48
CA THR A 45 7.29 19.87 -17.78
C THR A 45 5.78 19.96 -17.93
N ARG A 46 5.24 19.36 -19.00
CA ARG A 46 3.79 19.31 -19.18
C ARG A 46 3.14 18.46 -18.08
N ILE A 47 2.43 19.14 -17.19
CA ILE A 47 1.59 18.58 -16.13
C ILE A 47 0.23 19.25 -16.27
N ASP A 48 -0.84 18.47 -16.38
CA ASP A 48 -2.20 19.02 -16.48
C ASP A 48 -2.83 19.15 -15.10
N LEU A 49 -2.64 18.15 -14.24
CA LEU A 49 -3.14 18.11 -12.87
C LEU A 49 -2.03 17.67 -11.90
N PHE A 50 -1.94 18.31 -10.75
CA PHE A 50 -1.10 17.85 -9.66
C PHE A 50 -1.97 17.40 -8.48
N THR A 51 -1.65 16.26 -7.87
CA THR A 51 -2.36 15.75 -6.71
C THR A 51 -1.43 15.36 -5.59
N PHE A 52 -1.87 15.63 -4.36
CA PHE A 52 -1.21 15.24 -3.13
C PHE A 52 -2.25 14.98 -2.04
N MET A 53 -1.92 14.10 -1.11
CA MET A 53 -2.75 13.78 0.05
C MET A 53 -2.30 14.61 1.26
N GLN A 54 -3.24 15.00 2.11
CA GLN A 54 -2.94 15.60 3.40
C GLN A 54 -2.43 14.54 4.39
N LYS A 55 -1.47 14.91 5.23
CA LYS A 55 -0.84 14.01 6.19
C LYS A 55 -1.68 13.84 7.45
N LEU A 56 -1.60 12.66 8.08
CA LEU A 56 -2.06 12.45 9.46
C LEU A 56 -1.29 13.33 10.47
N PRO A 57 -1.90 13.77 11.59
CA PRO A 57 -3.29 13.51 12.00
C PRO A 57 -4.31 14.50 11.43
N GLU A 58 -3.91 15.37 10.52
CA GLU A 58 -4.76 16.44 10.00
C GLU A 58 -5.84 15.88 9.09
N THR A 59 -7.07 15.73 9.59
CA THR A 59 -8.21 15.21 8.83
C THR A 59 -9.11 16.31 8.25
N SER A 60 -8.96 17.55 8.73
CA SER A 60 -9.72 18.70 8.23
C SER A 60 -8.96 19.41 7.11
N PRO A 61 -9.61 19.84 6.01
CA PRO A 61 -8.92 20.49 4.90
C PRO A 61 -8.11 21.73 5.32
N LEU A 62 -6.81 21.76 5.03
CA LEU A 62 -5.91 22.88 5.33
C LEU A 62 -5.66 23.82 4.15
N TYR A 63 -5.77 23.32 2.91
CA TYR A 63 -5.41 24.09 1.72
C TYR A 63 -6.64 24.50 0.89
N PRO A 64 -6.65 25.72 0.30
CA PRO A 64 -7.76 26.23 -0.50
C PRO A 64 -7.73 25.69 -1.95
N TYR A 65 -7.44 24.40 -2.12
CA TYR A 65 -7.47 23.74 -3.42
C TYR A 65 -8.70 22.84 -3.54
N PRO A 66 -9.20 22.61 -4.77
CA PRO A 66 -10.19 21.58 -5.00
C PRO A 66 -9.70 20.24 -4.43
N MET A 67 -10.60 19.50 -3.78
CA MET A 67 -10.25 18.27 -3.09
C MET A 67 -11.33 17.23 -3.21
N GLU A 68 -10.94 15.98 -3.03
CA GLU A 68 -11.83 14.84 -2.85
C GLU A 68 -11.43 14.11 -1.57
N TRP A 69 -12.39 13.43 -0.95
CA TRP A 69 -12.09 12.54 0.17
C TRP A 69 -11.46 11.25 -0.35
N ASP A 70 -10.27 10.96 0.13
CA ASP A 70 -9.60 9.67 -0.01
C ASP A 70 -9.51 9.01 1.36
N ASN A 71 -9.08 7.75 1.44
CA ASN A 71 -9.12 7.01 2.70
C ASN A 71 -7.87 6.16 2.92
N LEU A 72 -7.42 6.09 4.17
CA LEU A 72 -6.34 5.21 4.62
C LEU A 72 -6.85 4.22 5.67
N ALA A 73 -6.24 3.05 5.70
CA ALA A 73 -6.38 2.11 6.81
C ALA A 73 -5.34 2.43 7.86
N VAL A 74 -5.76 3.01 8.98
CA VAL A 74 -4.87 3.55 10.01
C VAL A 74 -5.07 2.79 11.31
N LEU A 75 -3.97 2.34 11.90
CA LEU A 75 -3.91 1.84 13.26
C LEU A 75 -3.16 2.85 14.13
N SER A 76 -3.84 3.41 15.14
CA SER A 76 -3.22 4.28 16.14
C SER A 76 -2.48 3.45 17.19
N ILE A 77 -1.20 3.73 17.41
CA ILE A 77 -0.31 2.97 18.28
C ILE A 77 0.18 3.89 19.40
N SER A 78 -0.21 3.58 20.63
CA SER A 78 0.39 4.17 21.84
C SER A 78 1.41 3.23 22.48
N SER A 79 1.13 1.92 22.48
CA SER A 79 2.04 0.84 22.87
C SER A 79 1.61 -0.47 22.22
N PHE A 80 2.50 -1.46 22.19
CA PHE A 80 2.16 -2.80 21.70
C PHE A 80 1.06 -3.45 22.55
N GLU A 81 1.14 -3.29 23.88
CA GLU A 81 0.22 -3.86 24.86
C GLU A 81 -1.20 -3.30 24.69
N GLN A 82 -1.33 -2.00 24.41
CA GLN A 82 -2.62 -1.38 24.16
C GLN A 82 -3.28 -1.99 22.92
N TRP A 83 -2.51 -2.15 21.83
CA TRP A 83 -3.00 -2.82 20.63
C TRP A 83 -3.42 -4.27 20.93
N TRP A 84 -2.52 -5.03 21.56
CA TRP A 84 -2.67 -6.45 21.81
C TRP A 84 -3.84 -6.80 22.73
N THR A 85 -4.14 -5.94 23.71
CA THR A 85 -5.14 -6.22 24.75
C THR A 85 -6.45 -5.46 24.57
N LYS A 86 -6.47 -4.33 23.85
CA LYS A 86 -7.65 -3.45 23.76
C LYS A 86 -8.15 -3.20 22.33
N GLN A 87 -7.32 -3.35 21.30
CA GLN A 87 -7.70 -2.99 19.93
C GLN A 87 -8.00 -4.18 19.02
N ILE A 88 -7.61 -5.40 19.42
CA ILE A 88 -7.90 -6.64 18.68
C ILE A 88 -8.61 -7.67 19.58
N ASN A 89 -9.41 -8.53 18.96
CA ASN A 89 -10.09 -9.61 19.67
C ASN A 89 -9.16 -10.83 19.89
N ASP A 90 -9.59 -11.74 20.77
CA ASP A 90 -8.84 -12.94 21.13
C ASP A 90 -8.50 -13.83 19.91
N LYS A 91 -9.42 -13.92 18.94
CA LYS A 91 -9.21 -14.71 17.73
C LYS A 91 -8.04 -14.16 16.92
N THR A 92 -8.01 -12.86 16.64
CA THR A 92 -6.88 -12.21 15.94
C THR A 92 -5.60 -12.34 16.74
N ARG A 93 -5.65 -12.06 18.04
CA ARG A 93 -4.50 -12.11 18.95
C ARG A 93 -3.83 -13.48 18.93
N ASN A 94 -4.61 -14.56 18.90
CA ASN A 94 -4.11 -15.92 18.87
C ASN A 94 -3.48 -16.35 17.53
N MET A 95 -3.64 -15.58 16.45
CA MET A 95 -3.05 -15.90 15.15
C MET A 95 -1.54 -15.67 15.10
N ALA A 96 -1.02 -14.62 15.74
CA ALA A 96 0.42 -14.36 15.75
C ALA A 96 1.22 -15.43 16.54
N PRO A 97 0.81 -15.85 17.76
CA PRO A 97 1.47 -16.95 18.48
C PRO A 97 1.32 -18.30 17.76
N ARG A 98 0.24 -18.51 17.00
CA ARG A 98 0.06 -19.70 16.16
C ARG A 98 1.16 -19.84 15.12
N ALA A 99 1.66 -18.73 14.55
CA ALA A 99 2.77 -18.76 13.60
C ALA A 99 4.02 -19.35 14.25
N ALA A 100 4.42 -18.83 15.41
CA ALA A 100 5.56 -19.35 16.17
C ALA A 100 5.38 -20.82 16.56
N LYS A 101 4.19 -21.21 17.06
CA LYS A 101 3.87 -22.61 17.40
C LYS A 101 3.95 -23.56 16.20
N LYS A 102 3.81 -23.03 14.97
CA LYS A 102 3.94 -23.77 13.72
C LYS A 102 5.31 -23.61 13.06
N GLY A 103 6.31 -23.16 13.81
CA GLY A 103 7.71 -23.06 13.35
C GLY A 103 8.02 -21.83 12.50
N VAL A 104 7.15 -20.81 12.50
CA VAL A 104 7.43 -19.55 11.80
C VAL A 104 8.21 -18.61 12.71
N GLU A 105 9.41 -18.25 12.30
CA GLU A 105 10.25 -17.23 12.93
C GLU A 105 10.01 -15.87 12.28
N ILE A 106 9.96 -14.80 13.08
CA ILE A 106 9.83 -13.42 12.58
C ILE A 106 11.08 -12.64 12.98
N ARG A 107 11.75 -12.03 12.01
CA ARG A 107 12.96 -11.23 12.24
C ARG A 107 12.98 -9.96 11.38
N GLU A 108 13.58 -8.90 11.91
CA GLU A 108 14.00 -7.75 11.08
C GLU A 108 15.18 -8.19 10.22
N VAL A 109 15.20 -7.77 8.96
CA VAL A 109 16.18 -8.21 7.96
C VAL A 109 16.70 -7.04 7.15
N SER A 110 17.95 -7.15 6.71
CA SER A 110 18.55 -6.22 5.75
C SER A 110 18.14 -6.60 4.32
N LEU A 111 18.25 -5.65 3.39
CA LEU A 111 18.07 -5.92 1.96
C LEU A 111 19.33 -6.59 1.40
N ASP A 112 19.52 -7.87 1.72
CA ASP A 112 20.61 -8.70 1.19
C ASP A 112 20.12 -9.63 0.07
N GLU A 113 21.06 -10.31 -0.58
CA GLU A 113 20.78 -11.21 -1.69
C GLU A 113 19.86 -12.38 -1.29
N PRO A 114 20.07 -13.08 -0.16
CA PRO A 114 19.13 -14.12 0.30
C PRO A 114 17.71 -13.61 0.54
N PHE A 115 17.54 -12.43 1.13
CA PHE A 115 16.22 -11.84 1.33
C PHE A 115 15.54 -11.52 -0.02
N ILE A 116 16.28 -10.93 -0.96
CA ILE A 116 15.77 -10.61 -2.29
C ILE A 116 15.38 -11.85 -3.09
N GLU A 117 16.15 -12.93 -3.02
CA GLU A 117 15.80 -14.23 -3.60
C GLU A 117 14.50 -14.77 -2.99
N GLY A 118 14.34 -14.67 -1.67
CA GLY A 118 13.11 -15.01 -0.97
C GLY A 118 11.91 -14.19 -1.44
N VAL A 119 12.06 -12.86 -1.56
CA VAL A 119 11.00 -11.96 -2.07
C VAL A 119 10.63 -12.33 -3.49
N TRP A 120 11.63 -12.61 -4.34
CA TRP A 120 11.42 -13.06 -5.72
C TRP A 120 10.65 -14.37 -5.77
N ALA A 121 10.97 -15.36 -4.92
CA ALA A 121 10.23 -16.61 -4.82
C ALA A 121 8.77 -16.38 -4.38
N ILE A 122 8.53 -15.51 -3.40
CA ILE A 122 7.17 -15.15 -2.95
C ILE A 122 6.37 -14.49 -4.08
N TYR A 123 6.98 -13.59 -4.83
CA TYR A 123 6.32 -12.93 -5.96
C TYR A 123 5.95 -13.91 -7.08
N ASN A 124 6.78 -14.92 -7.31
CA ASN A 124 6.62 -15.91 -8.37
C ASN A 124 5.87 -17.18 -7.94
N GLU A 125 5.40 -17.29 -6.70
CA GLU A 125 4.60 -18.44 -6.24
C GLU A 125 3.26 -18.56 -6.98
N CYS A 126 2.57 -17.44 -7.22
CA CYS A 126 1.21 -17.43 -7.77
C CYS A 126 1.03 -16.32 -8.80
N GLU A 127 0.70 -16.68 -10.05
CA GLU A 127 0.37 -15.69 -11.10
C GLU A 127 -0.92 -14.93 -10.77
N VAL A 128 -1.87 -15.60 -10.11
CA VAL A 128 -3.16 -15.00 -9.74
C VAL A 128 -3.28 -14.95 -8.22
N ARG A 129 -3.43 -13.73 -7.67
CA ARG A 129 -3.68 -13.50 -6.24
C ARG A 129 -5.01 -12.75 -6.09
N GLN A 130 -5.89 -13.27 -5.23
CA GLN A 130 -7.22 -12.69 -4.96
C GLN A 130 -8.05 -12.41 -6.25
N GLY A 131 -8.03 -13.34 -7.20
CA GLY A 131 -8.78 -13.22 -8.46
C GLY A 131 -8.28 -12.14 -9.43
N LYS A 132 -7.05 -11.65 -9.24
CA LYS A 132 -6.36 -10.70 -10.13
C LYS A 132 -5.00 -11.26 -10.51
N ARG A 133 -4.55 -10.99 -11.74
CA ARG A 133 -3.17 -11.22 -12.14
C ARG A 133 -2.27 -10.40 -11.23
N TYR A 134 -1.27 -11.04 -10.66
CA TYR A 134 -0.36 -10.43 -9.72
C TYR A 134 0.71 -9.64 -10.49
N PRO A 135 0.80 -8.30 -10.32
CA PRO A 135 1.69 -7.47 -11.15
C PRO A 135 3.19 -7.77 -11.00
N HIS A 136 3.58 -8.44 -9.91
CA HIS A 136 4.99 -8.77 -9.66
C HIS A 136 5.39 -10.18 -10.10
N TYR A 137 4.43 -11.00 -10.55
CA TYR A 137 4.72 -12.32 -11.11
C TYR A 137 5.49 -12.21 -12.44
N GLY A 138 6.49 -13.06 -12.63
CA GLY A 138 7.33 -13.11 -13.82
C GLY A 138 8.44 -12.05 -13.88
N LYS A 139 8.60 -11.22 -12.84
CA LYS A 139 9.72 -10.26 -12.77
C LYS A 139 11.03 -11.00 -12.48
N ASP A 140 12.10 -10.54 -13.12
CA ASP A 140 13.46 -11.03 -12.84
C ASP A 140 13.98 -10.50 -11.49
N LEU A 141 15.03 -11.15 -10.96
CA LEU A 141 15.62 -10.84 -9.66
C LEU A 141 16.15 -9.41 -9.58
N LYS A 142 16.76 -8.87 -10.66
CA LYS A 142 17.28 -7.50 -10.69
C LYS A 142 16.14 -6.48 -10.60
N THR A 143 15.04 -6.75 -11.29
CA THR A 143 13.82 -5.94 -11.19
C THR A 143 13.24 -5.99 -9.79
N VAL A 144 13.18 -7.16 -9.14
CA VAL A 144 12.71 -7.31 -7.75
C VAL A 144 13.61 -6.54 -6.78
N HIS A 145 14.93 -6.68 -6.89
CA HIS A 145 15.88 -5.92 -6.09
C HIS A 145 15.63 -4.40 -6.19
N ARG A 146 15.51 -3.89 -7.43
CA ARG A 146 15.29 -2.47 -7.69
C ARG A 146 14.00 -1.92 -7.10
N ILE A 147 12.88 -2.65 -7.21
CA ILE A 147 11.60 -2.17 -6.69
C ILE A 147 11.48 -2.33 -5.18
N THR A 148 12.08 -3.38 -4.60
CA THR A 148 12.07 -3.60 -3.14
C THR A 148 12.99 -2.59 -2.44
N GLY A 149 14.13 -2.26 -3.06
CA GLY A 149 15.12 -1.31 -2.54
C GLY A 149 14.79 0.17 -2.72
N THR A 150 13.55 0.53 -3.02
CA THR A 150 13.14 1.95 -3.02
C THR A 150 13.09 2.51 -1.59
N PHE A 151 13.62 3.71 -1.39
CA PHE A 151 13.61 4.44 -0.09
C PHE A 151 14.29 3.70 1.07
N LEU A 152 15.46 3.08 0.85
CA LEU A 152 16.12 2.21 1.84
C LEU A 152 16.46 2.88 3.17
N GLU A 153 16.94 4.12 3.13
CA GLU A 153 17.33 4.89 4.33
C GLU A 153 16.16 5.11 5.31
N ARG A 154 14.93 5.00 4.79
CA ARG A 154 13.68 5.24 5.52
C ARG A 154 12.77 4.02 5.47
N SER A 155 13.34 2.83 5.28
CA SER A 155 12.60 1.56 5.26
C SER A 155 13.18 0.54 6.23
N ALA A 156 12.32 -0.35 6.71
CA ALA A 156 12.72 -1.56 7.42
C ALA A 156 12.00 -2.76 6.81
N PHE A 157 12.66 -3.91 6.81
CA PHE A 157 12.09 -5.17 6.32
C PHE A 157 11.88 -6.12 7.47
N ILE A 158 10.73 -6.79 7.46
CA ILE A 158 10.38 -7.85 8.39
C ILE A 158 10.18 -9.11 7.56
N GLY A 159 10.93 -10.16 7.85
CA GLY A 159 10.78 -11.46 7.20
C GLY A 159 10.11 -12.48 8.12
N ALA A 160 9.30 -13.35 7.52
CA ALA A 160 8.75 -14.55 8.13
C ALA A 160 9.44 -15.77 7.52
N TYR A 161 10.09 -16.56 8.38
CA TYR A 161 10.94 -17.68 7.98
C TYR A 161 10.40 -19.00 8.52
N MET A 162 10.56 -20.06 7.74
CA MET A 162 10.32 -21.44 8.16
C MET A 162 11.44 -22.30 7.60
N ASP A 163 12.16 -23.01 8.47
CA ASP A 163 13.35 -23.78 8.11
C ASP A 163 14.36 -22.94 7.30
N ASP A 164 14.65 -21.72 7.80
CA ASP A 164 15.49 -20.69 7.17
C ASP A 164 15.05 -20.17 5.79
N ARG A 165 13.90 -20.60 5.28
CA ARG A 165 13.32 -20.10 4.02
C ARG A 165 12.35 -18.96 4.27
N LEU A 166 12.48 -17.87 3.51
CA LEU A 166 11.54 -16.75 3.56
C LEU A 166 10.18 -17.19 2.98
N ILE A 167 9.16 -17.24 3.83
CA ILE A 167 7.78 -17.60 3.44
C ILE A 167 6.84 -16.39 3.43
N GLY A 168 7.29 -15.24 3.93
CA GLY A 168 6.53 -13.99 3.92
C GLY A 168 7.41 -12.81 4.29
N PHE A 169 6.99 -11.61 3.93
CA PHE A 169 7.69 -10.40 4.32
C PHE A 169 6.74 -9.20 4.39
N ALA A 170 7.18 -8.16 5.06
CA ALA A 170 6.58 -6.84 5.03
C ALA A 170 7.69 -5.79 4.92
N LYS A 171 7.40 -4.69 4.23
CA LYS A 171 8.24 -3.50 4.22
C LYS A 171 7.52 -2.40 5.00
N LEU A 172 8.23 -1.80 5.94
CA LEU A 172 7.80 -0.57 6.59
C LEU A 172 8.56 0.58 5.96
N HIS A 173 7.87 1.70 5.74
CA HIS A 173 8.47 2.93 5.25
C HIS A 173 7.91 4.10 6.05
N TRP A 174 8.74 5.05 6.47
CA TRP A 174 8.30 6.23 7.23
C TRP A 174 8.91 7.50 6.65
N ASP A 175 8.28 8.64 6.93
CA ASP A 175 8.86 9.93 6.60
C ASP A 175 9.70 10.50 7.76
N GLU A 176 10.37 11.61 7.51
CA GLU A 176 11.30 12.25 8.45
C GLU A 176 10.66 12.66 9.78
N THR A 177 9.35 12.86 9.83
CA THR A 177 8.68 13.26 11.08
C THR A 177 8.29 12.06 11.92
N CYS A 178 8.44 10.84 11.39
CA CYS A 178 8.03 9.59 12.04
C CYS A 178 6.56 9.61 12.54
N THR A 179 5.71 10.45 11.95
CA THR A 179 4.30 10.52 12.35
C THR A 179 3.54 9.27 11.91
N GLN A 180 3.91 8.69 10.77
CA GLN A 180 3.34 7.44 10.32
C GLN A 180 4.38 6.52 9.69
N ALA A 181 4.15 5.22 9.82
CA ALA A 181 4.82 4.18 9.04
C ALA A 181 3.81 3.55 8.08
N GLY A 182 4.14 3.56 6.81
CA GLY A 182 3.49 2.79 5.77
C GLY A 182 3.86 1.31 5.82
N LEU A 183 2.87 0.44 5.93
CA LEU A 183 2.99 -0.98 5.69
C LEU A 183 2.82 -1.26 4.20
N GLU A 184 3.95 -1.49 3.53
CA GLU A 184 4.05 -1.81 2.11
C GLU A 184 4.36 -3.30 1.93
N SER A 185 3.89 -3.89 0.83
CA SER A 185 4.28 -5.23 0.38
C SER A 185 4.17 -6.34 1.44
N ILE A 186 3.20 -6.25 2.35
CA ILE A 186 2.93 -7.31 3.33
C ILE A 186 2.32 -8.53 2.63
N LEU A 187 3.14 -9.56 2.43
CA LEU A 187 2.80 -10.74 1.64
C LEU A 187 3.34 -12.00 2.28
N SER A 188 2.66 -13.11 2.01
CA SER A 188 3.11 -14.43 2.42
C SER A 188 2.72 -15.45 1.37
N MET A 189 3.50 -16.52 1.31
CA MET A 189 3.23 -17.65 0.45
C MET A 189 1.86 -18.25 0.78
N ALA A 190 1.04 -18.48 -0.24
CA ALA A 190 -0.29 -19.05 -0.12
C ALA A 190 -0.25 -20.43 0.55
N GLN A 191 0.76 -21.24 0.26
CA GLN A 191 0.92 -22.58 0.85
C GLN A 191 1.18 -22.56 2.38
N HIS A 192 1.65 -21.43 2.94
CA HIS A 192 1.88 -21.27 4.38
C HIS A 192 0.78 -20.46 5.08
N ARG A 193 -0.34 -20.15 4.39
CA ARG A 193 -1.45 -19.36 4.96
C ARG A 193 -2.01 -19.96 6.25
N ASP A 194 -2.03 -21.29 6.36
CA ASP A 194 -2.53 -22.02 7.53
C ASP A 194 -1.69 -21.78 8.82
N LYS A 195 -0.51 -21.18 8.66
CA LYS A 195 0.44 -20.82 9.72
C LYS A 195 0.29 -19.37 10.18
N ALA A 196 -0.57 -18.57 9.54
CA ALA A 196 -0.77 -17.17 9.87
C ALA A 196 0.50 -16.27 9.84
N PRO A 197 1.42 -16.43 8.87
CA PRO A 197 2.64 -15.60 8.80
C PRO A 197 2.30 -14.10 8.69
N THR A 198 1.26 -13.73 7.94
CA THR A 198 0.84 -12.33 7.78
C THR A 198 0.38 -11.68 9.08
N ASN A 199 -0.30 -12.41 9.98
CA ASN A 199 -0.68 -11.89 11.30
C ASN A 199 0.55 -11.64 12.18
N ALA A 200 1.53 -12.54 12.11
CA ALA A 200 2.79 -12.39 12.85
C ALA A 200 3.63 -11.21 12.31
N LEU A 201 3.63 -10.98 10.99
CA LEU A 201 4.23 -9.79 10.37
C LEU A 201 3.57 -8.49 10.86
N ILE A 202 2.23 -8.43 10.95
CA ILE A 202 1.53 -7.27 11.53
C ILE A 202 1.94 -7.06 12.98
N ALA A 203 1.95 -8.12 13.80
CA ALA A 203 2.33 -8.00 15.20
C ALA A 203 3.75 -7.43 15.35
N ARG A 204 4.71 -7.88 14.52
CA ARG A 204 6.05 -7.31 14.52
C ARG A 204 6.08 -5.87 14.03
N ALA A 205 5.28 -5.51 13.02
CA ALA A 205 5.16 -4.13 12.55
C ALA A 205 4.60 -3.17 13.61
N VAL A 206 3.56 -3.59 14.36
CA VAL A 206 3.02 -2.79 15.46
C VAL A 206 4.06 -2.58 16.55
N ARG A 207 4.80 -3.64 16.91
CA ARG A 207 5.89 -3.55 17.88
C ARG A 207 6.99 -2.60 17.40
N TYR A 208 7.39 -2.72 16.13
CA TYR A 208 8.38 -1.85 15.50
C TYR A 208 8.00 -0.37 15.64
N CYS A 209 6.73 -0.03 15.37
CA CYS A 209 6.23 1.34 15.51
C CYS A 209 6.18 1.78 16.98
N ALA A 210 5.70 0.93 17.89
CA ALA A 210 5.64 1.24 19.32
C ALA A 210 7.04 1.53 19.90
N ASP A 211 8.02 0.68 19.59
CA ASP A 211 9.41 0.82 20.09
C ASP A 211 10.09 2.10 19.58
N ARG A 212 9.65 2.63 18.44
CA ARG A 212 10.19 3.85 17.80
C ARG A 212 9.32 5.09 17.99
N GLY A 213 8.23 4.99 18.75
CA GLY A 213 7.32 6.11 18.98
C GLY A 213 6.59 6.59 17.73
N ILE A 214 6.37 5.72 16.73
CA ILE A 214 5.59 6.04 15.53
C ILE A 214 4.10 5.82 15.84
N PRO A 215 3.28 6.89 15.90
CA PRO A 215 1.91 6.81 16.42
C PRO A 215 0.89 6.22 15.44
N TYR A 216 1.20 6.15 14.14
CA TYR A 216 0.28 5.63 13.14
C TYR A 216 0.93 4.58 12.23
N LEU A 217 0.36 3.37 12.19
CA LEU A 217 0.68 2.36 11.18
C LEU A 217 -0.40 2.40 10.09
N VAL A 218 0.02 2.62 8.84
CA VAL A 218 -0.86 2.81 7.70
C VAL A 218 -0.77 1.62 6.76
N TYR A 219 -1.85 0.89 6.57
CA TYR A 219 -1.91 -0.25 5.64
C TYR A 219 -2.63 0.12 4.34
N SER A 220 -2.02 1.02 3.57
CA SER A 220 -2.55 1.54 2.30
C SER A 220 -4.02 2.02 2.44
N ARG A 221 -4.76 2.11 1.33
CA ARG A 221 -6.17 2.52 1.33
C ARG A 221 -7.06 1.53 2.07
N TYR A 222 -8.06 2.01 2.81
CA TYR A 222 -9.01 1.14 3.50
C TYR A 222 -9.95 0.45 2.51
N SER A 223 -10.51 1.20 1.55
CA SER A 223 -11.39 0.71 0.48
C SER A 223 -10.97 1.25 -0.88
N ASP A 224 -11.01 0.39 -1.92
CA ASP A 224 -10.73 0.78 -3.31
C ASP A 224 -12.02 1.13 -4.06
N GLY A 225 -12.16 2.37 -4.52
CA GLY A 225 -13.27 2.81 -5.38
C GLY A 225 -14.64 2.66 -4.70
N ASN A 226 -15.64 2.18 -5.44
CA ASN A 226 -17.01 1.96 -4.95
C ASN A 226 -17.20 0.63 -4.19
N LYS A 227 -16.12 -0.07 -3.86
CA LYS A 227 -16.19 -1.34 -3.11
C LYS A 227 -16.78 -1.13 -1.73
N GLN A 228 -17.90 -1.79 -1.48
CA GLN A 228 -18.53 -1.80 -0.16
C GLN A 228 -17.84 -2.78 0.80
N TRP A 229 -17.33 -3.92 0.29
CA TRP A 229 -16.76 -4.96 1.15
C TRP A 229 -15.75 -5.88 0.43
N ASP A 230 -14.64 -6.22 1.10
CA ASP A 230 -13.79 -7.35 0.71
C ASP A 230 -13.05 -7.99 1.90
N SER A 231 -12.48 -9.19 1.69
CA SER A 231 -11.75 -9.93 2.73
C SER A 231 -10.53 -9.20 3.28
N LEU A 232 -9.97 -8.25 2.53
CA LEU A 232 -8.82 -7.46 2.96
C LEU A 232 -9.26 -6.36 3.93
N MET A 233 -10.42 -5.73 3.70
CA MET A 233 -11.05 -4.81 4.66
C MET A 233 -11.32 -5.51 6.00
N ASP A 234 -11.88 -6.72 5.97
CA ASP A 234 -12.09 -7.51 7.18
C ASP A 234 -10.77 -7.82 7.88
N PHE A 235 -9.74 -8.23 7.14
CA PHE A 235 -8.42 -8.50 7.71
C PHE A 235 -7.82 -7.26 8.38
N LYS A 236 -7.96 -6.08 7.78
CA LYS A 236 -7.55 -4.80 8.36
C LYS A 236 -8.32 -4.51 9.65
N ALA A 237 -9.64 -4.58 9.61
CA ALA A 237 -10.50 -4.33 10.77
C ALA A 237 -10.20 -5.29 11.94
N HIS A 238 -10.02 -6.58 11.66
CA HIS A 238 -9.67 -7.59 12.66
C HIS A 238 -8.34 -7.33 13.36
N ASN A 239 -7.39 -6.67 12.69
CA ASN A 239 -6.11 -6.24 13.25
C ASN A 239 -6.15 -4.83 13.85
N GLY A 240 -7.32 -4.20 13.95
CA GLY A 240 -7.52 -2.91 14.60
C GLY A 240 -7.36 -1.69 13.69
N PHE A 241 -7.09 -1.88 12.40
CA PHE A 241 -7.05 -0.77 11.45
C PHE A 241 -8.45 -0.20 11.23
N LYS A 242 -8.55 1.13 11.23
CA LYS A 242 -9.78 1.88 10.99
C LYS A 242 -9.68 2.69 9.72
N ARG A 243 -10.82 2.98 9.11
CA ARG A 243 -10.90 3.93 8.01
C ARG A 243 -10.69 5.34 8.56
N VAL A 244 -9.75 6.07 7.97
CA VAL A 244 -9.59 7.51 8.18
C VAL A 244 -9.69 8.19 6.82
N ASP A 245 -10.64 9.11 6.68
CA ASP A 245 -10.80 9.90 5.46
C ASP A 245 -9.88 11.13 5.54
N LEU A 246 -9.12 11.37 4.47
CA LEU A 246 -8.14 12.44 4.36
C LEU A 246 -8.40 13.26 3.09
N PRO A 247 -8.20 14.59 3.14
CA PRO A 247 -8.25 15.42 1.93
C PRO A 247 -7.17 15.00 0.93
N ARG A 248 -7.59 14.68 -0.29
CA ARG A 248 -6.72 14.60 -1.47
C ARG A 248 -6.97 15.79 -2.36
N TYR A 249 -5.95 16.62 -2.52
CA TYR A 249 -6.04 17.86 -3.29
C TYR A 249 -5.73 17.63 -4.75
N TYR A 250 -6.32 18.48 -5.59
CA TYR A 250 -6.12 18.52 -7.03
C TYR A 250 -5.91 19.95 -7.50
N VAL A 251 -4.67 20.25 -7.89
CA VAL A 251 -4.27 21.56 -8.39
C VAL A 251 -4.24 21.52 -9.91
N ALA A 252 -5.13 22.28 -10.53
CA ALA A 252 -5.13 22.44 -11.99
C ALA A 252 -3.90 23.24 -12.42
N MET A 253 -3.02 22.58 -13.19
CA MET A 253 -1.80 23.17 -13.73
C MET A 253 -2.04 23.76 -15.12
N THR A 254 -3.07 23.28 -15.81
CA THR A 254 -3.53 23.79 -17.11
C THR A 254 -5.05 23.93 -17.14
N ARG A 255 -5.58 24.67 -18.13
CA ARG A 255 -7.04 24.71 -18.41
C ARG A 255 -7.60 23.31 -18.69
N ARG A 256 -6.80 22.43 -19.31
CA ARG A 256 -7.16 21.03 -19.56
C ARG A 256 -7.31 20.26 -18.25
N GLY A 257 -6.37 20.42 -17.31
CA GLY A 257 -6.48 19.80 -15.99
C GLY A 257 -7.66 20.32 -15.19
N TRP A 258 -7.94 21.63 -15.26
CA TRP A 258 -9.13 22.22 -14.64
C TRP A 258 -10.40 21.54 -15.15
N MET A 259 -10.57 21.44 -16.48
CA MET A 259 -11.74 20.79 -17.06
C MET A 259 -11.79 19.30 -16.73
N ALA A 260 -10.65 18.61 -16.78
CA ALA A 260 -10.57 17.19 -16.45
C ALA A 260 -11.00 16.90 -15.00
N PHE A 261 -10.62 17.76 -14.05
CA PHE A 261 -11.06 17.64 -12.65
C PHE A 261 -12.58 17.78 -12.52
N HIS A 262 -13.17 18.83 -13.09
CA HIS A 262 -14.61 19.09 -12.99
C HIS A 262 -15.46 18.06 -13.73
N LEU A 263 -14.91 17.45 -14.79
CA LEU A 263 -15.55 16.35 -15.51
C LEU A 263 -15.25 14.97 -14.90
N GLY A 264 -14.46 14.88 -13.83
CA GLY A 264 -14.10 13.61 -13.17
C GLY A 264 -13.20 12.68 -14.02
N LEU A 265 -12.52 13.22 -15.05
CA LEU A 265 -11.66 12.45 -15.96
C LEU A 265 -10.33 12.02 -15.31
N HIS A 266 -9.99 12.57 -14.14
CA HIS A 266 -8.84 12.16 -13.33
C HIS A 266 -9.11 10.89 -12.53
N ARG A 267 -10.38 10.53 -12.28
CA ARG A 267 -10.77 9.31 -11.56
C ARG A 267 -10.58 8.09 -12.46
N ARG A 268 -10.43 6.90 -11.85
CA ARG A 268 -10.28 5.67 -12.64
C ARG A 268 -11.62 5.39 -13.31
N ILE A 269 -11.60 4.85 -14.53
CA ILE A 269 -12.82 4.46 -15.26
C ILE A 269 -13.71 3.56 -14.41
N LEU A 270 -13.11 2.66 -13.61
CA LEU A 270 -13.82 1.77 -12.71
C LEU A 270 -14.62 2.48 -11.61
N ASP A 271 -14.22 3.70 -11.22
CA ASP A 271 -14.89 4.47 -10.17
C ASP A 271 -16.21 5.09 -10.69
N HIS A 272 -16.36 5.19 -12.02
CA HIS A 272 -17.58 5.65 -12.68
C HIS A 272 -18.59 4.51 -12.93
N ILE A 273 -18.21 3.26 -12.69
CA ILE A 273 -19.07 2.10 -12.90
C ILE A 273 -19.75 1.72 -11.57
N PRO A 274 -21.08 1.47 -11.55
CA PRO A 274 -21.78 0.95 -10.37
C PRO A 274 -21.15 -0.34 -9.83
N GLU A 275 -21.01 -0.47 -8.51
CA GLU A 275 -20.32 -1.62 -7.90
C GLU A 275 -20.98 -2.96 -8.25
N THR A 276 -22.29 -3.02 -8.44
CA THR A 276 -23.02 -4.24 -8.85
C THR A 276 -22.54 -4.77 -10.21
N ILE A 277 -22.15 -3.90 -11.13
CA ILE A 277 -21.59 -4.28 -12.42
C ILE A 277 -20.14 -4.73 -12.24
N VAL A 278 -19.38 -4.00 -11.41
CA VAL A 278 -17.98 -4.35 -11.11
C VAL A 278 -17.87 -5.72 -10.43
N GLU A 279 -18.78 -6.04 -9.51
CA GLU A 279 -18.87 -7.35 -8.84
C GLU A 279 -19.13 -8.48 -9.83
N LYS A 280 -20.12 -8.33 -10.72
CA LYS A 280 -20.38 -9.32 -11.78
C LYS A 280 -19.16 -9.56 -12.66
N LEU A 281 -18.49 -8.48 -13.07
CA LEU A 281 -17.26 -8.57 -13.86
C LEU A 281 -16.12 -9.24 -13.09
N ARG A 282 -16.01 -9.04 -11.77
CA ARG A 282 -15.02 -9.73 -10.94
C ARG A 282 -15.26 -11.23 -10.88
N VAL A 283 -16.52 -11.66 -10.72
CA VAL A 283 -16.89 -13.10 -10.70
C VAL A 283 -16.57 -13.76 -12.03
N VAL A 284 -16.99 -13.15 -13.14
CA VAL A 284 -16.69 -13.65 -14.50
C VAL A 284 -15.18 -13.74 -14.72
N ARG A 285 -14.43 -12.71 -14.31
CA ARG A 285 -12.97 -12.70 -14.43
C ARG A 285 -12.31 -13.77 -13.57
N SER A 286 -12.76 -14.00 -12.34
CA SER A 286 -12.19 -15.06 -11.48
C SER A 286 -12.45 -16.44 -12.06
N GLU A 287 -13.65 -16.68 -12.61
CA GLU A 287 -13.97 -17.94 -13.28
C GLU A 287 -13.14 -18.14 -14.55
N TRP A 288 -12.95 -17.09 -15.35
CA TRP A 288 -12.08 -17.16 -16.52
C TRP A 288 -10.65 -17.54 -16.16
N TYR A 289 -10.06 -16.93 -15.13
CA TYR A 289 -8.72 -17.31 -14.66
C TYR A 289 -8.67 -18.73 -14.09
N ARG A 290 -9.74 -19.18 -13.39
CA ARG A 290 -9.82 -20.55 -12.88
C ARG A 290 -9.86 -21.57 -14.03
N THR A 291 -10.66 -21.30 -15.06
CA THR A 291 -10.76 -22.14 -16.26
C THR A 291 -9.46 -22.13 -17.07
N LYS A 292 -8.84 -20.96 -17.25
CA LYS A 292 -7.53 -20.85 -17.91
C LYS A 292 -6.45 -21.62 -17.14
N SER A 293 -6.40 -21.51 -15.81
CA SER A 293 -5.45 -22.26 -14.98
C SER A 293 -5.63 -23.78 -15.12
N ARG A 294 -6.87 -24.27 -15.26
CA ARG A 294 -7.16 -25.70 -15.49
C ARG A 294 -6.73 -26.18 -16.88
N LEU A 295 -6.84 -25.32 -17.89
CA LEU A 295 -6.46 -25.65 -19.27
C LEU A 295 -4.93 -25.69 -19.48
N PHE A 296 -4.16 -24.94 -18.70
CA PHE A 296 -2.69 -24.85 -18.81
C PHE A 296 -1.93 -25.69 -17.76
N ASN A 297 -2.62 -26.31 -16.80
CA ASN A 297 -2.05 -27.27 -15.85
C ASN A 297 -3.07 -28.39 -15.59
N PRO A 298 -3.15 -29.40 -16.48
CA PRO A 298 -3.98 -30.57 -16.25
C PRO A 298 -3.25 -31.49 -15.26
N ASN A 299 -3.61 -31.40 -13.98
CA ASN A 299 -3.49 -32.50 -13.04
C ASN A 299 -4.89 -33.04 -12.79
#